data_AF-A0A0R2LKU7-F1
#
_entry.id   AF-A0A0R2LKU7-F1
#
_cell.length_a   1.000
_cell.length_b   1.000
_cell.length_c   1.000
_cell.angle_alpha   90.00
_cell.angle_beta   90.00
_cell.angle_gamma   90.00
#
_symmetry.space_group_name_H-M   'P 1'
#
loop_
_entity.id
_entity.type
_entity.pdbx_description
1 polymer ?
#
loop_
_entity_poly.entity_id
_entity_poly.type
_entity_poly.pdbx_seq_one_letter_code
_entity_poly.pdbx_strand_id
1 'polypeptide(L)'
;MFTYIQITSRDSDTFKGYVDYEFSKDNLSMTLVRGMKTLRRINIPISEITDLNVDNFYGEERINFIYDSKKYSFINTGYGESFYLKNRMLKAVNS
;
A
#
# COMPACT_ATOMS: atom_id res chain seq x y z
N MET A 1 -2.20 -3.66 -10.31
CA MET A 1 -3.33 -4.15 -9.49
C MET A 1 -4.02 -2.95 -8.90
N PHE A 2 -5.35 -2.93 -8.82
CA PHE A 2 -6.09 -1.71 -8.49
C PHE A 2 -6.86 -1.87 -7.19
N THR A 3 -6.62 -0.97 -6.23
CA THR A 3 -7.29 -1.01 -4.92
C THR A 3 -7.50 0.38 -4.34
N TYR A 4 -8.23 0.46 -3.23
CA TYR A 4 -8.41 1.70 -2.49
C TYR A 4 -7.27 1.90 -1.50
N ILE A 5 -6.75 3.13 -1.42
CA ILE A 5 -5.66 3.47 -0.51
C ILE A 5 -6.00 4.72 0.29
N GLN A 6 -5.58 4.70 1.55
CA GLN A 6 -5.47 5.89 2.38
C GLN A 6 -3.99 6.13 2.69
N ILE A 7 -3.53 7.37 2.49
CA ILE A 7 -2.18 7.81 2.84
C ILE A 7 -2.32 8.99 3.80
N THR A 8 -1.84 8.84 5.03
CA THR A 8 -1.94 9.86 6.08
C THR A 8 -0.54 10.38 6.43
N SER A 9 -0.34 11.70 6.32
CA SER A 9 0.85 12.41 6.80
C SER A 9 0.75 12.70 8.30
N ARG A 10 1.90 13.01 8.94
CA ARG A 10 1.94 13.46 10.34
C ARG A 10 1.14 14.75 10.56
N ASP A 11 1.10 15.62 9.55
CA ASP A 11 0.43 16.93 9.63
C ASP A 11 -1.09 16.86 9.36
N SER A 12 -1.71 15.68 9.51
CA SER A 12 -3.13 15.41 9.30
C SER A 12 -3.63 15.42 7.85
N ASP A 13 -2.79 15.83 6.89
CA ASP A 13 -3.09 15.67 5.46
C ASP A 13 -3.30 14.20 5.10
N THR A 14 -4.51 13.89 4.64
CA THR A 14 -4.91 12.52 4.30
C THR A 14 -5.37 12.46 2.85
N PHE A 15 -4.61 11.73 2.03
CA PHE A 15 -5.06 11.32 0.70
C PHE A 15 -5.94 10.08 0.84
N LYS A 16 -7.07 10.06 0.14
CA LYS A 16 -7.91 8.88 -0.03
C LYS A 16 -8.33 8.77 -1.48
N GLY A 17 -8.21 7.58 -2.05
CA GLY A 17 -8.55 7.36 -3.45
C GLY A 17 -8.15 5.98 -3.91
N TYR A 18 -8.00 5.83 -5.22
CA TYR A 18 -7.56 4.58 -5.81
C TYR A 18 -6.08 4.62 -6.17
N VAL A 19 -5.48 3.45 -6.20
CA VAL A 19 -4.10 3.26 -6.62
C VAL A 19 -4.01 2.05 -7.54
N ASP A 20 -3.33 2.22 -8.66
CA ASP A 20 -2.78 1.11 -9.41
C ASP A 20 -1.36 0.84 -8.93
N TYR A 21 -1.08 -0.37 -8.47
CA TYR A 21 0.19 -0.73 -7.88
C TYR A 21 0.75 -2.04 -8.44
N GLU A 22 2.07 -2.18 -8.37
CA GLU A 22 2.81 -3.35 -8.80
C GLU A 22 3.96 -3.63 -7.84
N PHE A 23 4.15 -4.91 -7.52
CA PHE A 23 5.34 -5.38 -6.83
C PHE A 23 6.34 -5.91 -7.85
N SER A 24 7.45 -5.19 -7.97
CA SER A 24 8.69 -5.71 -8.55
C SER A 24 9.61 -6.20 -7.42
N LYS A 25 10.67 -6.94 -7.76
CA LYS A 25 11.52 -7.69 -6.80
C LYS A 25 11.79 -6.93 -5.50
N ASP A 26 12.23 -5.67 -5.60
CA ASP A 26 12.65 -4.86 -4.46
C ASP A 26 11.86 -3.54 -4.34
N ASN A 27 10.84 -3.31 -5.18
CA ASN A 27 10.09 -2.06 -5.21
C ASN A 27 8.57 -2.28 -5.33
N LEU A 28 7.82 -1.55 -4.51
CA LEU A 28 6.40 -1.27 -4.68
C LEU A 28 6.23 -0.01 -5.51
N SER A 29 5.80 -0.16 -6.76
CA SER A 29 5.41 0.95 -7.62
C SER A 29 3.93 1.24 -7.47
N MET A 30 3.54 2.50 -7.35
CA MET A 30 2.17 2.96 -7.17
C MET A 30 1.88 4.16 -8.06
N THR A 31 0.70 4.18 -8.64
CA THR A 31 0.16 5.29 -9.41
C THR A 31 -1.17 5.69 -8.77
N LEU A 32 -1.19 6.84 -8.09
CA LEU A 32 -2.39 7.38 -7.48
C LEU A 32 -3.34 7.91 -8.55
N VAL A 33 -4.61 7.52 -8.46
CA VAL A 33 -5.66 7.87 -9.42
C VAL A 33 -6.80 8.58 -8.69
N ARG A 34 -7.29 9.67 -9.28
CA ARG A 34 -8.51 10.36 -8.85
C ARG A 34 -9.40 10.62 -10.06
N GLY A 35 -10.50 9.87 -10.17
CA GLY A 35 -11.30 9.82 -11.39
C GLY A 35 -10.50 9.22 -12.55
N MET A 36 -10.47 9.91 -13.70
CA MET A 36 -9.69 9.49 -14.88
C MET A 36 -8.27 10.10 -14.93
N LYS A 37 -7.85 10.86 -13.89
CA LYS A 37 -6.55 11.53 -13.88
C LYS A 37 -5.54 10.77 -13.01
N THR A 38 -4.40 10.46 -13.61
CA THR A 38 -3.18 10.07 -12.89
C THR A 38 -2.65 11.28 -12.13
N LEU A 39 -2.57 11.17 -10.80
CA LEU A 39 -2.12 12.27 -9.96
C LEU A 39 -0.61 12.23 -9.72
N ARG A 40 -0.11 11.06 -9.32
CA ARG A 40 1.27 10.93 -8.85
C ARG A 40 1.73 9.48 -8.92
N ARG A 41 2.95 9.27 -9.39
CA ARG A 41 3.66 8.01 -9.24
C ARG A 41 4.51 8.05 -7.96
N ILE A 42 4.48 6.96 -7.21
CA ILE A 42 5.26 6.76 -5.97
C ILE A 42 5.94 5.40 -6.11
N ASN A 43 7.26 5.37 -5.95
CA ASN A 43 8.01 4.11 -5.92
C ASN A 43 8.60 3.99 -4.51
N ILE A 44 8.33 2.86 -3.86
CA ILE A 44 8.75 2.58 -2.49
C ILE A 44 9.68 1.37 -2.53
N PRO A 45 10.97 1.52 -2.17
CA PRO A 45 11.84 0.39 -1.91
C PRO A 45 11.27 -0.43 -0.76
N ILE A 46 11.12 -1.74 -0.94
CA ILE A 46 10.49 -2.59 0.09
C ILE A 46 11.33 -2.61 1.37
N SER A 47 12.65 -2.47 1.25
CA SER A 47 13.58 -2.34 2.38
C SER A 47 13.38 -1.09 3.24
N GLU A 48 12.70 -0.06 2.72
CA GLU A 48 12.42 1.18 3.45
C GLU A 48 11.04 1.17 4.13
N ILE A 49 10.28 0.08 3.99
CA ILE A 49 8.98 -0.09 4.63
C ILE A 49 9.18 -0.53 6.07
N THR A 50 8.53 0.17 7.00
CA THR A 50 8.50 -0.19 8.42
C THR A 50 7.08 -0.43 8.92
N ASP A 51 6.96 -1.03 10.10
CA ASP A 51 5.67 -1.19 10.82
C ASP A 51 4.56 -1.82 9.98
N LEU A 52 4.94 -2.84 9.18
CA LEU A 52 4.01 -3.60 8.35
C LEU A 52 3.06 -4.40 9.24
N ASN A 53 1.75 -4.16 9.10
CA ASN A 53 0.70 -4.88 9.79
C ASN A 53 -0.46 -5.21 8.86
N VAL A 54 -1.05 -6.39 9.03
CA VAL A 54 -2.27 -6.80 8.33
C VAL A 54 -3.36 -6.98 9.38
N ASP A 55 -4.44 -6.21 9.28
CA ASP A 55 -5.59 -6.29 10.18
C ASP A 55 -6.89 -6.55 9.41
N ASN A 56 -7.95 -6.89 10.15
CA ASN A 56 -9.29 -6.98 9.60
C ASN A 56 -10.02 -5.66 9.82
N PHE A 57 -10.54 -5.08 8.74
CA PHE A 57 -11.26 -3.81 8.74
C PHE A 57 -12.62 -4.02 8.06
N TYR A 58 -13.69 -4.06 8.87
CA TYR A 58 -15.07 -4.31 8.42
C TYR A 58 -15.24 -5.61 7.61
N GLY A 59 -14.54 -6.68 7.99
CA GLY A 59 -14.61 -7.98 7.32
C GLY A 59 -13.58 -8.17 6.21
N GLU A 60 -12.92 -7.10 5.78
CA GLU A 60 -11.89 -7.13 4.73
C GLU A 60 -10.49 -7.08 5.32
N GLU A 61 -9.50 -7.68 4.64
CA GLU A 61 -8.10 -7.50 5.02
C GLU A 61 -7.62 -6.10 4.62
N ARG A 62 -6.88 -5.46 5.54
CA ARG A 62 -6.27 -4.16 5.33
C ARG A 62 -4.79 -4.24 5.67
N ILE A 63 -3.97 -3.74 4.75
CA ILE A 63 -2.51 -3.77 4.89
C ILE A 63 -2.04 -2.37 5.19
N ASN A 64 -1.34 -2.23 6.32
CA ASN A 64 -0.82 -0.97 6.83
C ASN A 64 0.70 -1.04 6.86
N PHE A 65 1.36 0.04 6.46
CA PHE A 65 2.79 0.19 6.64
C PHE A 65 3.19 1.66 6.70
N ILE A 66 4.43 1.91 7.12
CA ILE A 66 5.03 3.23 7.18
C ILE A 66 6.13 3.35 6.14
N TYR A 67 6.15 4.48 5.43
CA TYR A 67 7.20 4.88 4.51
C TYR A 67 7.31 6.41 4.50
N ASP A 68 8.53 6.95 4.54
CA ASP A 68 8.77 8.40 4.50
C ASP A 68 7.88 9.20 5.48
N SER A 69 7.79 8.70 6.72
CA SER A 69 6.95 9.25 7.81
C SER A 69 5.44 9.33 7.50
N LYS A 70 4.96 8.65 6.45
CA LYS A 70 3.54 8.56 6.08
C LYS A 70 3.03 7.14 6.34
N LYS A 71 1.78 7.05 6.80
CA LYS A 71 1.08 5.78 6.95
C LYS A 71 0.33 5.47 5.65
N TYR A 72 0.59 4.31 5.07
CA TYR A 72 -0.10 3.77 3.92
C TYR A 72 -1.04 2.66 4.38
N SER A 73 -2.30 2.73 3.97
CA SER A 73 -3.34 1.76 4.32
C SER A 73 -4.05 1.31 3.03
N PHE A 74 -3.74 0.10 2.58
CA PHE A 74 -4.38 -0.56 1.44
C PHE A 74 -5.64 -1.25 1.95
N ILE A 75 -6.79 -0.87 1.39
CA ILE A 75 -8.12 -1.34 1.81
C ILE A 75 -8.72 -2.12 0.65
N ASN A 76 -9.27 -3.29 0.94
CA ASN A 76 -9.99 -4.09 -0.06
C ASN A 76 -9.04 -4.62 -1.15
N THR A 77 -7.92 -5.20 -0.71
CA THR A 77 -7.19 -6.16 -1.54
C THR A 77 -8.00 -7.45 -1.48
N GLY A 78 -8.58 -7.90 -2.60
CA GLY A 78 -9.36 -9.15 -2.60
C GLY A 78 -8.54 -10.32 -1.99
N TYR A 79 -9.19 -11.39 -1.52
CA TYR A 79 -8.52 -12.48 -0.78
C TYR A 79 -7.20 -12.98 -1.40
N GLY A 80 -7.13 -13.10 -2.74
CA GLY A 80 -5.90 -13.48 -3.44
C GLY A 80 -4.83 -12.37 -3.47
N GLU A 81 -5.25 -11.11 -3.48
CA GLU A 81 -4.41 -9.92 -3.52
C GLU A 81 -3.72 -9.69 -2.18
N SER A 82 -4.46 -9.80 -1.07
CA SER A 82 -3.90 -9.70 0.28
C SER A 82 -2.85 -10.77 0.53
N PHE A 83 -3.12 -12.02 0.12
CA PHE A 83 -2.19 -13.13 0.27
C PHE A 83 -0.92 -12.94 -0.57
N TYR A 84 -1.04 -12.45 -1.81
CA TYR A 84 0.11 -12.13 -2.66
C TYR A 84 0.94 -10.97 -2.09
N LEU A 85 0.28 -9.88 -1.68
CA LEU A 85 0.92 -8.70 -1.08
C LEU A 85 1.65 -9.08 0.20
N LYS A 86 0.95 -9.80 1.09
CA LYS A 86 1.48 -10.29 2.36
C LYS A 86 2.65 -11.23 2.15
N ASN A 87 2.55 -12.21 1.27
CA ASN A 87 3.66 -13.15 1.03
C ASN A 87 4.88 -12.48 0.37
N ARG A 88 4.67 -11.53 -0.55
CA ARG A 88 5.78 -10.79 -1.17
C ARG A 88 6.46 -9.86 -0.16
N MET A 89 5.68 -9.10 0.60
CA MET A 89 6.21 -8.18 1.61
C MET A 89 6.86 -8.92 2.79
N LEU A 90 6.24 -9.99 3.30
CA LEU A 90 6.83 -10.81 4.36
C LEU A 90 8.12 -11.50 3.90
N LYS A 91 8.21 -11.93 2.64
CA LYS A 91 9.47 -12.47 2.11
C LYS A 91 10.54 -11.39 2.00
N ALA A 92 10.18 -10.21 1.52
CA ALA A 92 11.13 -9.12 1.32
C ALA A 92 11.63 -8.48 2.63
N VAL A 93 10.84 -8.51 3.70
CA VAL A 93 11.25 -7.98 5.02
C VAL A 93 12.05 -9.00 5.84
N ASN A 94 11.90 -10.32 5.57
CA ASN A 94 12.59 -11.40 6.29
C ASN A 94 13.78 -12.02 5.51
N SER A 95 14.21 -11.43 4.39
CA SER A 95 15.40 -11.85 3.63
C SER A 95 16.56 -10.90 3.92
#